data_AF-A0A7C1BUU4-F1
#
_entry.id   AF-A0A7C1BUU4-F1
#
_cell.length_a   1.000
_cell.length_b   1.000
_cell.length_c   1.000
_cell.angle_alpha   90.00
_cell.angle_beta   90.00
_cell.angle_gamma   90.00
#
_symmetry.space_group_name_H-M   'P 1'
#
loop_
_entity.id
_entity.type
_entity.pdbx_description
1 polymer ?
#
loop_
_entity_poly.entity_id
_entity_poly.type
_entity_poly.pdbx_seq_one_letter_code
_entity_poly.pdbx_strand_id
1 'polypeptide(L)'
;MRRNIRQEILCIVVLLSLLVSYVNASKNDWDVAVRFDIANFNDFYPFSKTPGKVGKTYYANLTKSDYMLELIPYCSTGCGLNCYWAQLCRKGCNEKTCKNDEISTCQCSDLSHCYKPKAWYVERRKISDGKFNILIRGISKADCGLGQGYVKGELWINTDKGWKITHVEKCEVSKDTKGREYYCIVNNVTGRVRFASGSSCIGCCACEDSAFLNINITLESNFSDISID
;
A
#
# COMPACT_ATOMS: atom_id res chain seq x y z
N MET A 1 -5.04 -51.63 -15.22
CA MET A 1 -5.15 -50.20 -14.85
C MET A 1 -3.93 -49.81 -14.02
N ARG A 2 -2.87 -49.27 -14.65
CA ARG A 2 -1.72 -48.71 -13.93
C ARG A 2 -2.03 -47.23 -13.64
N ARG A 3 -2.36 -46.92 -12.39
CA ARG A 3 -2.55 -45.53 -11.93
C ARG A 3 -1.21 -44.79 -12.07
N ASN A 4 -1.24 -43.64 -12.72
CA ASN A 4 -0.08 -42.85 -13.09
C ASN A 4 0.38 -42.01 -11.89
N ILE A 5 1.13 -42.64 -10.98
CA ILE A 5 1.62 -42.05 -9.72
C ILE A 5 2.41 -40.74 -9.93
N ARG A 6 2.97 -40.51 -11.12
CA ARG A 6 3.72 -39.29 -11.43
C ARG A 6 2.85 -38.04 -11.53
N GLN A 7 1.56 -38.17 -11.83
CA GLN A 7 0.66 -37.01 -11.96
C GLN A 7 0.15 -36.49 -10.60
N GLU A 8 -0.04 -37.38 -9.63
CA GLU A 8 -0.47 -36.99 -8.28
C GLU A 8 0.66 -36.30 -7.49
N ILE A 9 1.91 -36.73 -7.68
CA ILE A 9 3.08 -36.10 -7.04
C ILE A 9 3.27 -34.66 -7.54
N LEU A 10 3.00 -34.39 -8.82
CA LEU A 10 3.14 -33.04 -9.39
C LEU A 10 2.11 -32.06 -8.80
N CYS A 11 0.87 -32.50 -8.58
CA CYS A 11 -0.17 -31.67 -7.94
C CYS A 11 0.16 -31.35 -6.47
N ILE A 12 0.71 -32.31 -5.72
CA ILE A 12 1.11 -32.09 -4.32
C ILE A 12 2.29 -31.11 -4.23
N VAL A 13 3.27 -31.20 -5.13
CA VAL A 13 4.41 -30.27 -5.17
C VAL A 13 3.98 -28.85 -5.53
N VAL A 14 3.01 -28.68 -6.45
CA VAL A 14 2.48 -27.34 -6.79
C VAL A 14 1.66 -26.75 -5.62
N LEU A 15 0.85 -27.56 -4.93
CA LEU A 15 0.11 -27.12 -3.73
C LEU A 15 1.04 -26.78 -2.55
N LEU A 16 2.13 -27.52 -2.36
CA LEU A 16 3.14 -27.21 -1.34
C LEU A 16 4.00 -26.00 -1.71
N SER A 17 4.34 -25.79 -2.98
CA SER A 17 5.13 -24.63 -3.41
C SER A 17 4.37 -23.29 -3.33
N LEU A 18 3.03 -23.30 -3.33
CA LEU A 18 2.19 -22.13 -3.02
C LEU A 18 2.14 -21.79 -1.52
N LEU A 19 2.62 -22.68 -0.65
CA LEU A 19 2.68 -22.47 0.80
C LEU A 19 4.06 -22.00 1.30
N VAL A 20 5.11 -22.01 0.46
CA VAL A 20 6.50 -21.66 0.87
C VAL A 20 6.76 -20.15 0.88
N SER A 21 5.88 -19.40 1.52
CA SER A 21 6.19 -18.07 2.08
C SER A 21 5.50 -17.80 3.40
N TYR A 22 4.91 -18.83 4.04
CA TYR A 22 4.54 -18.77 5.45
C TYR A 22 5.82 -18.76 6.29
N VAL A 23 6.44 -17.60 6.42
CA VAL A 23 7.39 -17.36 7.50
C VAL A 23 6.60 -17.54 8.79
N ASN A 24 7.01 -18.52 9.60
CA ASN A 24 6.47 -18.93 10.90
C ASN A 24 6.22 -17.77 11.90
N ALA A 25 5.23 -16.92 11.62
CA ALA A 25 4.57 -16.16 12.66
C ALA A 25 3.41 -17.02 13.15
N SER A 26 3.35 -17.31 14.45
CA SER A 26 2.18 -17.99 15.02
C SER A 26 0.93 -17.20 14.63
N LYS A 27 -0.16 -17.92 14.35
CA LYS A 27 -1.47 -17.33 14.04
C LYS A 27 -1.95 -16.33 15.08
N ASN A 28 -1.38 -16.34 16.29
CA ASN A 28 -1.71 -15.41 17.38
C ASN A 28 -0.81 -14.16 17.43
N ASP A 29 0.31 -14.10 16.71
CA ASP A 29 1.36 -13.09 16.94
C ASP A 29 1.22 -11.81 16.09
N TRP A 30 0.28 -11.80 15.14
CA TRP A 30 0.11 -10.71 14.19
C TRP A 30 -1.37 -10.48 13.87
N ASP A 31 -1.73 -9.22 13.61
CA ASP A 31 -3.08 -8.82 13.23
C ASP A 31 -3.16 -8.43 11.75
N VAL A 32 -2.09 -7.81 11.24
CA VAL A 32 -1.93 -7.48 9.83
C VAL A 32 -0.53 -7.84 9.33
N ALA A 33 -0.42 -8.16 8.05
CA ALA A 33 0.85 -8.40 7.39
C ALA A 33 0.87 -7.78 6.00
N VAL A 34 2.03 -7.31 5.54
CA VAL A 34 2.18 -6.73 4.20
C VAL A 34 3.45 -7.24 3.53
N ARG A 35 3.40 -7.43 2.21
CA ARG A 35 4.56 -7.70 1.37
C ARG A 35 4.48 -6.85 0.11
N PHE A 36 5.61 -6.23 -0.22
CA PHE A 36 5.81 -5.61 -1.51
C PHE A 36 6.57 -6.60 -2.38
N ASP A 37 5.95 -7.02 -3.48
CA ASP A 37 6.56 -7.87 -4.50
C ASP A 37 7.43 -7.04 -5.44
N ILE A 38 7.07 -5.77 -5.65
CA ILE A 38 7.82 -4.77 -6.41
C ILE A 38 7.64 -3.41 -5.73
N ALA A 39 8.72 -2.64 -5.57
CA ALA A 39 8.70 -1.28 -5.04
C ALA A 39 9.79 -0.45 -5.72
N ASN A 40 9.63 -0.18 -7.02
CA ASN A 40 10.67 0.51 -7.78
C ASN A 40 10.76 2.01 -7.41
N PHE A 41 11.98 2.54 -7.47
CA PHE A 41 12.36 3.97 -7.31
C PHE A 41 11.99 4.65 -6.01
N ASN A 42 11.51 3.91 -5.01
CA ASN A 42 11.32 4.41 -3.67
C ASN A 42 11.42 3.28 -2.66
N ASP A 43 11.99 3.60 -1.50
CA ASP A 43 11.88 2.74 -0.33
C ASP A 43 10.40 2.54 0.04
N PHE A 44 10.13 1.46 0.77
CA PHE A 44 8.84 1.26 1.41
C PHE A 44 9.03 1.05 2.90
N TYR A 45 8.08 1.55 3.69
CA TYR A 45 8.13 1.60 5.15
C TYR A 45 6.92 0.83 5.71
N PRO A 46 7.06 -0.49 5.91
CA PRO A 46 5.97 -1.32 6.37
C PRO A 46 5.85 -1.25 7.90
N PHE A 47 4.87 -0.50 8.41
CA PHE A 47 4.56 -0.38 9.84
C PHE A 47 5.72 0.14 10.72
N SER A 48 6.78 0.69 10.13
CA SER A 48 7.95 1.19 10.87
C SER A 48 8.75 2.22 10.06
N LYS A 49 9.59 3.01 10.74
CA LYS A 49 10.52 3.97 10.13
C LYS A 49 11.75 3.30 9.47
N THR A 50 11.83 1.97 9.47
CA THR A 50 12.91 1.23 8.83
C THR A 50 12.47 0.77 7.44
N PRO A 51 13.25 1.07 6.38
CA PRO A 51 12.95 0.59 5.04
C PRO A 51 12.82 -0.93 4.97
N GLY A 52 11.84 -1.39 4.20
CA GLY A 52 11.61 -2.78 3.91
C GLY A 52 12.50 -3.31 2.79
N LYS A 53 12.44 -4.63 2.59
CA LYS A 53 13.08 -5.36 1.49
C LYS A 53 12.02 -6.08 0.68
N VAL A 54 12.04 -5.87 -0.64
CA VAL A 54 11.09 -6.51 -1.57
C VAL A 54 11.13 -8.03 -1.39
N GLY A 55 9.96 -8.67 -1.47
CA GLY A 55 9.77 -10.11 -1.26
C GLY A 55 9.70 -10.55 0.20
N LYS A 56 10.03 -9.69 1.17
CA LYS A 56 9.88 -9.98 2.60
C LYS A 56 8.49 -9.57 3.11
N THR A 57 7.89 -10.45 3.92
CA THR A 57 6.63 -10.16 4.65
C THR A 57 6.92 -9.47 5.98
N TYR A 58 6.14 -8.43 6.28
CA TYR A 58 6.22 -7.65 7.51
C TYR A 58 4.92 -7.77 8.27
N TYR A 59 5.01 -8.03 9.57
CA TYR A 59 3.87 -8.31 10.45
C TYR A 59 3.71 -7.19 11.48
N ALA A 60 2.48 -6.92 11.88
CA ALA A 60 2.16 -5.90 12.88
C ALA A 60 0.91 -6.25 13.69
N ASN A 61 0.86 -5.76 14.94
CA ASN A 61 -0.28 -5.89 15.84
C ASN A 61 -1.08 -4.58 15.92
N LEU A 62 -2.40 -4.62 15.93
CA LEU A 62 -3.29 -3.46 16.02
C LEU A 62 -3.50 -3.06 17.48
N THR A 63 -2.39 -2.78 18.16
CA THR A 63 -2.36 -2.23 19.52
C THR A 63 -1.81 -0.81 19.56
N LYS A 64 -1.15 -0.37 18.48
CA LYS A 64 -0.47 0.93 18.38
C LYS A 64 -0.79 1.60 17.04
N SER A 65 -0.84 2.92 17.07
CA SER A 65 -0.82 3.73 15.86
C SER A 65 0.62 4.02 15.45
N ASP A 66 0.89 4.01 14.15
CA ASP A 66 2.12 4.53 13.61
C ASP A 66 1.81 5.76 12.75
N TYR A 67 2.49 6.85 13.03
CA TYR A 67 2.46 8.04 12.18
C TYR A 67 3.89 8.28 11.68
N MET A 68 4.13 7.90 10.43
CA MET A 68 5.47 7.90 9.86
C MET A 68 5.56 8.50 8.46
N LEU A 69 4.42 8.87 7.87
CA LEU A 69 4.39 9.56 6.58
C LEU A 69 5.29 10.80 6.62
N GLU A 70 6.40 10.72 5.91
CA GLU A 70 7.26 11.86 5.64
C GLU A 70 6.83 12.48 4.30
N LEU A 71 6.60 13.79 4.34
CA LEU A 71 6.18 14.59 3.20
C LEU A 71 7.34 15.44 2.70
N ILE A 72 7.55 15.46 1.38
CA ILE A 72 8.53 16.32 0.71
C ILE A 72 7.81 17.27 -0.26
N PRO A 73 8.34 18.49 -0.48
CA PRO A 73 7.77 19.39 -1.47
C PRO A 73 7.76 18.74 -2.86
N TYR A 74 6.67 18.90 -3.62
CA TYR A 74 6.56 18.45 -5.01
C TYR A 74 7.63 19.07 -5.94
N CYS A 75 8.31 20.13 -5.49
CA CYS A 75 9.24 20.94 -6.28
C CYS A 75 10.70 20.75 -5.90
N SER A 76 11.00 20.00 -4.83
CA SER A 76 12.36 19.89 -4.28
C SER A 76 13.27 18.97 -5.11
N THR A 77 12.74 18.29 -6.12
CA THR A 77 13.40 17.15 -6.75
C THR A 77 13.78 17.32 -8.23
N GLY A 78 13.59 18.52 -8.81
CA GLY A 78 14.33 18.94 -10.00
C GLY A 78 13.66 18.75 -11.37
N CYS A 79 12.37 18.41 -11.42
CA CYS A 79 11.63 18.47 -12.67
C CYS A 79 10.94 19.83 -12.76
N GLY A 80 11.36 20.67 -13.71
CA GLY A 80 10.94 22.07 -13.87
C GLY A 80 9.43 22.26 -14.13
N LEU A 81 9.06 23.16 -15.05
CA LEU A 81 7.65 23.49 -15.33
C LEU A 81 6.79 22.29 -15.82
N ASN A 82 7.34 21.08 -16.01
CA ASN A 82 6.65 19.93 -16.60
C ASN A 82 6.16 18.86 -15.61
N CYS A 83 6.14 19.12 -14.31
CA CYS A 83 5.48 18.22 -13.34
C CYS A 83 3.96 18.36 -13.44
N TYR A 84 3.31 17.57 -14.30
CA TYR A 84 1.85 17.58 -14.51
C TYR A 84 1.07 17.52 -13.19
N TRP A 85 1.46 16.63 -12.28
CA TRP A 85 0.80 16.48 -10.98
C TRP A 85 1.13 17.60 -9.99
N ALA A 86 2.35 18.15 -9.98
CA ALA A 86 2.65 19.36 -9.22
C ALA A 86 1.86 20.57 -9.76
N GLN A 87 1.68 20.68 -11.09
CA GLN A 87 0.85 21.73 -11.70
C GLN A 87 -0.64 21.52 -11.39
N LEU A 88 -1.17 20.30 -11.51
CA LEU A 88 -2.55 19.98 -11.14
C LEU A 88 -2.77 20.23 -9.65
N CYS A 89 -1.83 19.83 -8.80
CA CYS A 89 -1.86 20.11 -7.37
C CYS A 89 -1.84 21.62 -7.12
N ARG A 90 -0.96 22.41 -7.74
CA ARG A 90 -0.95 23.88 -7.58
C ARG A 90 -2.24 24.54 -8.10
N LYS A 91 -2.81 24.05 -9.21
CA LYS A 91 -4.13 24.51 -9.71
C LYS A 91 -5.27 24.14 -8.74
N GLY A 92 -5.11 23.02 -8.03
CA GLY A 92 -6.04 22.50 -7.02
C GLY A 92 -5.75 22.95 -5.57
N CYS A 93 -4.57 23.50 -5.26
CA CYS A 93 -4.28 24.12 -3.98
C CYS A 93 -4.82 25.55 -4.02
N ASN A 94 -6.14 25.67 -4.16
CA ASN A 94 -6.84 26.91 -3.87
C ASN A 94 -7.53 26.76 -2.50
N GLU A 95 -7.86 27.89 -1.86
CA GLU A 95 -8.52 27.94 -0.55
C GLU A 95 -9.77 27.03 -0.43
N LYS A 96 -10.40 26.67 -1.56
CA LYS A 96 -11.66 25.92 -1.61
C LYS A 96 -11.50 24.42 -1.80
N THR A 97 -10.36 23.93 -2.31
CA THR A 97 -10.14 22.50 -2.63
C THR A 97 -8.99 21.84 -1.88
N CYS A 98 -8.23 22.59 -1.07
CA CYS A 98 -7.33 22.00 -0.07
C CYS A 98 -8.11 21.36 1.07
N LYS A 99 -8.48 20.09 0.91
CA LYS A 99 -8.71 19.26 2.08
C LYS A 99 -7.33 18.84 2.58
N ASN A 100 -6.87 19.48 3.66
CA ASN A 100 -5.84 18.91 4.52
C ASN A 100 -6.42 17.69 5.25
N ASP A 101 -6.94 16.70 4.50
CA ASP A 101 -7.29 15.42 5.05
C ASP A 101 -5.98 14.65 5.24
N GLU A 102 -5.77 14.07 6.43
CA GLU A 102 -4.59 13.28 6.78
C GLU A 102 -4.43 12.00 5.93
N ILE A 103 -5.22 11.86 4.86
CA ILE A 103 -5.47 10.69 4.01
C ILE A 103 -5.34 11.06 2.52
N SER A 104 -5.08 12.32 2.15
CA SER A 104 -4.73 12.68 0.77
C SER A 104 -3.26 12.39 0.47
N THR A 105 -2.99 12.25 -0.81
CA THR A 105 -1.68 11.87 -1.34
C THR A 105 -0.90 13.05 -1.86
N CYS A 106 -1.55 14.22 -1.79
CA CYS A 106 -0.97 15.54 -1.88
C CYS A 106 -1.49 16.33 -0.67
N GLN A 107 -0.63 17.09 0.01
CA GLN A 107 -1.06 18.04 1.03
C GLN A 107 -0.62 19.46 0.67
N CYS A 108 -1.39 20.46 1.09
CA CYS A 108 -1.06 21.87 0.89
C CYS A 108 -0.83 22.54 2.25
N SER A 109 0.38 23.00 2.54
CA SER A 109 0.67 23.62 3.85
C SER A 109 0.20 25.08 3.94
N ASP A 110 0.34 25.83 2.85
CA ASP A 110 0.11 27.29 2.80
C ASP A 110 -0.55 27.75 1.49
N LEU A 111 -1.19 26.82 0.76
CA LEU A 111 -1.80 27.03 -0.57
C LEU A 111 -0.83 27.39 -1.70
N SER A 112 0.46 27.60 -1.38
CA SER A 112 1.51 27.88 -2.36
C SER A 112 2.47 26.69 -2.55
N HIS A 113 2.57 25.81 -1.54
CA HIS A 113 3.41 24.62 -1.54
C HIS A 113 2.59 23.33 -1.49
N CYS A 114 2.77 22.48 -2.51
CA CYS A 114 2.28 21.11 -2.55
C CYS A 114 3.34 20.15 -1.99
N TYR A 115 2.91 19.16 -1.22
CA TYR A 115 3.76 18.08 -0.70
C TYR A 115 3.26 16.71 -1.13
N LYS A 116 4.19 15.75 -1.28
CA LYS A 116 3.90 14.35 -1.54
C LYS A 116 4.57 13.43 -0.53
N PRO A 117 4.07 12.19 -0.36
CA PRO A 117 4.83 11.14 0.32
C PRO A 117 6.23 11.00 -0.29
N LYS A 118 7.25 10.99 0.56
CA LYS A 118 8.64 10.77 0.17
C LYS A 118 8.89 9.36 -0.37
N ALA A 119 8.07 8.39 0.05
CA ALA A 119 8.26 6.96 -0.16
C ALA A 119 6.90 6.24 -0.12
N TRP A 120 6.92 4.91 -0.15
CA TRP A 120 5.73 4.10 0.11
C TRP A 120 5.59 3.82 1.61
N TYR A 121 4.40 4.00 2.16
CA TYR A 121 4.12 3.83 3.58
C TYR A 121 2.97 2.85 3.78
N VAL A 122 3.11 2.01 4.80
CA VAL A 122 2.01 1.20 5.34
C VAL A 122 1.86 1.55 6.81
N GLU A 123 0.72 2.13 7.16
CA GLU A 123 0.48 2.72 8.49
C GLU A 123 -0.77 2.15 9.12
N ARG A 124 -0.77 2.10 10.45
CA ARG A 124 -1.91 1.74 11.29
C ARG A 124 -2.35 2.98 12.04
N ARG A 125 -3.63 3.31 12.00
CA ARG A 125 -4.19 4.43 12.77
C ARG A 125 -5.36 3.95 13.61
N LYS A 126 -5.20 3.96 14.93
CA LYS A 126 -6.29 3.70 15.87
C LYS A 126 -7.36 4.78 15.74
N ILE A 127 -8.61 4.36 15.59
CA ILE A 127 -9.80 5.22 15.66
C ILE A 127 -10.37 5.13 17.07
N SER A 128 -10.60 3.90 17.54
CA SER A 128 -11.07 3.58 18.88
C SER A 128 -10.56 2.19 19.27
N ASP A 129 -10.91 1.73 20.47
CA ASP A 129 -10.69 0.32 20.82
C ASP A 129 -11.41 -0.58 19.83
N GLY A 130 -10.73 -1.65 19.40
CA GLY A 130 -11.23 -2.57 18.39
C GLY A 130 -11.36 -2.02 16.97
N LYS A 131 -10.97 -0.76 16.68
CA LYS A 131 -11.17 -0.12 15.36
C LYS A 131 -9.95 0.67 14.86
N PHE A 132 -9.48 0.33 13.66
CA PHE A 132 -8.26 0.89 13.06
C PHE A 132 -8.43 1.19 11.57
N ASN A 133 -7.75 2.21 11.08
CA ASN A 133 -7.46 2.35 9.66
C ASN A 133 -6.12 1.72 9.31
N ILE A 134 -6.06 1.02 8.18
CA ILE A 134 -4.80 0.69 7.51
C ILE A 134 -4.67 1.57 6.29
N LEU A 135 -3.56 2.32 6.24
CA LEU A 135 -3.25 3.20 5.12
C LEU A 135 -2.07 2.62 4.33
N ILE A 136 -2.24 2.47 3.02
CA ILE A 136 -1.13 2.18 2.09
C ILE A 136 -1.04 3.34 1.11
N ARG A 137 0.03 4.11 1.19
CA ARG A 137 0.15 5.36 0.43
C ARG A 137 1.55 5.64 -0.05
N GLY A 138 1.66 6.21 -1.24
CA GLY A 138 2.93 6.68 -1.75
C GLY A 138 2.84 7.12 -3.20
N ILE A 139 3.93 7.73 -3.65
CA ILE A 139 4.12 8.21 -5.01
C ILE A 139 5.54 7.86 -5.42
N SER A 140 5.78 7.46 -6.67
CA SER A 140 7.11 7.12 -7.19
C SER A 140 7.42 7.75 -8.54
N LYS A 141 8.71 8.06 -8.71
CA LYS A 141 9.27 8.65 -9.93
C LYS A 141 9.31 7.64 -11.07
N ALA A 142 9.12 8.13 -12.30
CA ALA A 142 9.51 7.38 -13.49
C ALA A 142 11.03 7.43 -13.62
N ASP A 143 11.68 6.28 -13.85
CA ASP A 143 13.08 6.25 -14.25
C ASP A 143 13.22 6.15 -15.78
N CYS A 144 14.12 6.96 -16.31
CA CYS A 144 14.50 7.01 -17.71
C CYS A 144 15.37 5.82 -18.17
N GLY A 145 15.94 5.05 -17.24
CA GLY A 145 16.95 4.02 -17.54
C GLY A 145 16.57 2.57 -17.18
N LEU A 146 15.82 2.33 -16.09
CA LEU A 146 15.56 0.97 -15.57
C LEU A 146 14.10 0.52 -15.70
N GLY A 147 13.26 1.26 -16.43
CA GLY A 147 11.82 1.06 -16.48
C GLY A 147 11.08 1.90 -15.44
N GLN A 148 9.78 2.04 -15.59
CA GLN A 148 9.04 3.11 -14.89
C GLN A 148 8.72 2.79 -13.42
N GLY A 149 8.26 3.82 -12.69
CA GLY A 149 7.63 3.67 -11.38
C GLY A 149 6.59 2.56 -11.41
N TYR A 150 6.79 1.55 -10.57
CA TYR A 150 5.86 0.43 -10.43
C TYR A 150 5.94 -0.12 -9.01
N VAL A 151 4.79 -0.34 -8.42
CA VAL A 151 4.63 -0.92 -7.10
C VAL A 151 3.58 -2.02 -7.16
N LYS A 152 3.86 -3.14 -6.53
CA LYS A 152 2.95 -4.28 -6.43
C LYS A 152 3.13 -4.96 -5.09
N GLY A 153 2.03 -5.36 -4.48
CA GLY A 153 2.07 -6.07 -3.23
C GLY A 153 0.71 -6.55 -2.77
N GLU A 154 0.71 -7.06 -1.56
CA GLU A 154 -0.47 -7.60 -0.90
C GLU A 154 -0.42 -7.32 0.60
N LEU A 155 -1.59 -6.99 1.15
CA LEU A 155 -1.86 -6.84 2.57
C LEU A 155 -2.81 -7.96 2.99
N TRP A 156 -2.54 -8.48 4.18
CA TRP A 156 -3.22 -9.58 4.84
C TRP A 156 -3.75 -9.14 6.18
N ILE A 157 -5.04 -9.38 6.41
CA ILE A 157 -5.69 -9.21 7.70
C ILE A 157 -5.85 -10.60 8.32
N ASN A 158 -5.49 -10.73 9.59
CA ASN A 158 -5.67 -11.98 10.32
C ASN A 158 -7.13 -12.12 10.75
N THR A 159 -7.96 -12.65 9.85
CA THR A 159 -9.38 -12.89 10.10
C THR A 159 -9.63 -13.88 11.22
N ASP A 160 -8.66 -14.75 11.49
CA ASP A 160 -8.78 -15.74 12.56
C ASP A 160 -8.66 -15.13 13.96
N LYS A 161 -8.00 -13.97 14.09
CA LYS A 161 -8.00 -13.17 15.34
C LYS A 161 -9.23 -12.28 15.46
N GLY A 162 -10.21 -12.44 14.56
CA GLY A 162 -11.47 -11.70 14.59
C GLY A 162 -11.46 -10.34 13.90
N TRP A 163 -10.32 -9.90 13.34
CA TRP A 163 -10.24 -8.67 12.56
C TRP A 163 -10.91 -8.82 11.21
N LYS A 164 -11.72 -7.82 10.83
CA LYS A 164 -12.44 -7.80 9.55
C LYS A 164 -12.33 -6.44 8.90
N ILE A 165 -12.28 -6.44 7.57
CA ILE A 165 -12.41 -5.21 6.79
C ILE A 165 -13.90 -4.84 6.77
N THR A 166 -14.26 -3.75 7.44
CA THR A 166 -15.66 -3.28 7.52
C THR A 166 -15.94 -2.13 6.57
N HIS A 167 -14.92 -1.34 6.21
CA HIS A 167 -15.06 -0.26 5.26
C HIS A 167 -13.82 -0.10 4.36
N VAL A 168 -14.04 0.40 3.16
CA VAL A 168 -12.99 0.75 2.20
C VAL A 168 -13.21 2.21 1.82
N GLU A 169 -12.49 3.12 2.48
CA GLU A 169 -12.59 4.55 2.19
C GLU A 169 -11.93 4.87 0.85
N LYS A 170 -10.78 4.26 0.56
CA LYS A 170 -10.00 4.51 -0.66
C LYS A 170 -9.37 3.22 -1.16
N CYS A 171 -9.39 3.02 -2.48
CA CYS A 171 -8.72 1.92 -3.16
C CYS A 171 -8.24 2.42 -4.53
N GLU A 172 -7.31 3.38 -4.49
CA GLU A 172 -6.91 4.17 -5.64
C GLU A 172 -5.48 3.82 -6.07
N VAL A 173 -5.32 3.55 -7.36
CA VAL A 173 -4.03 3.29 -8.00
C VAL A 173 -3.97 4.04 -9.32
N SER A 174 -2.79 4.48 -9.74
CA SER A 174 -2.59 4.97 -11.10
C SER A 174 -2.66 3.83 -12.11
N LYS A 175 -3.28 4.11 -13.26
CA LYS A 175 -3.28 3.19 -14.40
C LYS A 175 -1.88 3.13 -15.00
N ASP A 176 -1.41 1.93 -15.30
CA ASP A 176 -0.16 1.77 -16.04
C ASP A 176 -0.39 1.91 -17.56
N THR A 177 0.34 2.85 -18.17
CA THR A 177 0.27 3.14 -19.61
C THR A 177 1.33 2.39 -20.42
N LYS A 178 2.19 1.59 -19.78
CA LYS A 178 3.19 0.73 -20.44
C LYS A 178 2.86 -0.75 -20.43
N GLY A 179 1.61 -1.11 -20.17
CA GLY A 179 1.10 -2.46 -20.39
C GLY A 179 1.39 -3.47 -19.28
N ARG A 180 1.74 -3.01 -18.07
CA ARG A 180 1.66 -3.83 -16.86
C ARG A 180 0.24 -3.80 -16.28
N GLU A 181 -0.06 -4.80 -15.49
CA GLU A 181 -1.31 -4.84 -14.72
C GLU A 181 -1.35 -3.67 -13.72
N TYR A 182 -2.55 -3.13 -13.49
CA TYR A 182 -2.81 -2.20 -12.42
C TYR A 182 -4.14 -2.61 -11.78
N TYR A 183 -4.20 -2.57 -10.45
CA TYR A 183 -5.40 -2.97 -9.73
C TYR A 183 -5.34 -2.54 -8.27
N CYS A 184 -6.53 -2.40 -7.68
CA CYS A 184 -6.73 -2.37 -6.24
C CYS A 184 -7.92 -3.28 -5.95
N ILE A 185 -7.66 -4.43 -5.34
CA ILE A 185 -8.66 -5.48 -5.11
C ILE A 185 -8.73 -5.75 -3.62
N VAL A 186 -9.89 -5.45 -3.02
CA VAL A 186 -10.17 -5.75 -1.61
C VAL A 186 -11.14 -6.92 -1.54
N ASN A 187 -10.72 -7.99 -0.88
CA ASN A 187 -11.59 -9.09 -0.49
C ASN A 187 -11.77 -9.04 1.04
N ASN A 188 -12.91 -8.51 1.45
CA ASN A 188 -13.29 -8.36 2.86
C ASN A 188 -13.58 -9.71 3.55
N VAL A 189 -13.97 -10.74 2.80
CA VAL A 189 -14.22 -12.09 3.34
C VAL A 189 -12.90 -12.76 3.73
N THR A 190 -11.89 -12.69 2.88
CA THR A 190 -10.60 -13.35 3.11
C THR A 190 -9.58 -12.44 3.79
N GLY A 191 -9.92 -11.19 4.07
CA GLY A 191 -8.98 -10.19 4.61
C GLY A 191 -7.78 -9.95 3.69
N ARG A 192 -7.98 -9.98 2.37
CA ARG A 192 -6.91 -9.79 1.37
C ARG A 192 -7.07 -8.45 0.67
N VAL A 193 -5.99 -7.67 0.59
CA VAL A 193 -5.93 -6.48 -0.25
C VAL A 193 -4.74 -6.58 -1.18
N ARG A 194 -5.00 -6.72 -2.48
CA ARG A 194 -3.98 -6.81 -3.52
C ARG A 194 -3.91 -5.49 -4.25
N PHE A 195 -2.69 -5.00 -4.48
CA PHE A 195 -2.50 -3.75 -5.20
C PHE A 195 -1.36 -3.84 -6.21
N ALA A 196 -1.54 -3.14 -7.32
CA ALA A 196 -0.54 -2.88 -8.33
C ALA A 196 -0.79 -1.50 -8.93
N SER A 197 0.24 -0.69 -8.99
CA SER A 197 0.20 0.66 -9.52
C SER A 197 1.43 0.91 -10.37
N GLY A 198 1.22 1.53 -11.52
CA GLY A 198 2.25 1.78 -12.51
C GLY A 198 2.17 3.18 -13.10
N SER A 199 2.92 3.38 -14.18
CA SER A 199 3.15 4.70 -14.74
C SER A 199 1.93 5.27 -15.45
N SER A 200 1.44 6.41 -14.96
CA SER A 200 0.43 7.20 -15.66
C SER A 200 1.01 8.07 -16.77
N CYS A 201 2.34 8.08 -16.98
CA CYS A 201 2.98 9.14 -17.76
C CYS A 201 3.26 8.83 -19.25
N ILE A 202 2.59 7.88 -19.91
CA ILE A 202 2.72 7.58 -21.36
C ILE A 202 4.19 7.45 -21.85
N GLY A 203 5.14 7.15 -20.95
CA GLY A 203 6.58 7.11 -21.29
C GLY A 203 7.35 8.41 -21.12
N CYS A 204 6.76 9.47 -20.58
CA CYS A 204 7.50 10.64 -20.12
C CYS A 204 8.34 10.24 -18.91
N CYS A 205 9.65 10.26 -19.12
CA CYS A 205 10.62 9.78 -18.15
C CYS A 205 10.92 10.79 -17.04
N ALA A 206 10.32 11.98 -17.06
CA ALA A 206 10.54 13.05 -16.09
C ALA A 206 9.37 13.22 -15.08
N CYS A 207 8.39 12.31 -15.08
CA CYS A 207 7.25 12.44 -14.19
C CYS A 207 7.58 11.84 -12.83
N GLU A 208 7.79 12.70 -11.83
CA GLU A 208 8.12 12.28 -10.47
C GLU A 208 6.97 11.57 -9.73
N ASP A 209 5.81 11.50 -10.37
CA ASP A 209 4.55 10.97 -9.83
C ASP A 209 3.92 9.98 -10.83
N SER A 210 4.78 9.16 -11.41
CA SER A 210 4.37 8.18 -12.41
C SER A 210 3.53 7.08 -11.81
N ALA A 211 3.86 6.59 -10.61
CA ALA A 211 3.07 5.59 -9.91
C ALA A 211 2.52 6.16 -8.60
N PHE A 212 1.24 5.95 -8.36
CA PHE A 212 0.51 6.47 -7.22
C PHE A 212 -0.31 5.36 -6.55
N LEU A 213 -0.29 5.30 -5.22
CA LEU A 213 -1.05 4.35 -4.41
C LEU A 213 -1.73 5.09 -3.26
N ASN A 214 -3.02 4.85 -3.05
CA ASN A 214 -3.77 5.32 -1.89
C ASN A 214 -4.90 4.37 -1.54
N ILE A 215 -4.63 3.57 -0.52
CA ILE A 215 -5.55 2.61 0.03
C ILE A 215 -5.79 3.02 1.46
N ASN A 216 -7.06 3.12 1.83
CA ASN A 216 -7.49 3.31 3.20
C ASN A 216 -8.65 2.36 3.43
N ILE A 217 -8.48 1.49 4.43
CA ILE A 217 -9.50 0.54 4.86
C ILE A 217 -9.68 0.64 6.36
N THR A 218 -10.93 0.56 6.82
CA THR A 218 -11.26 0.36 8.22
C THR A 218 -11.28 -1.13 8.54
N LEU A 219 -10.60 -1.48 9.63
CA LEU A 219 -10.66 -2.75 10.31
C LEU A 219 -11.40 -2.62 11.62
N GLU A 220 -12.29 -3.57 11.90
CA GLU A 220 -12.90 -3.73 13.22
C GLU A 220 -12.70 -5.17 13.70
N SER A 221 -12.54 -5.32 15.02
CA SER A 221 -12.61 -6.60 15.69
C SER A 221 -13.85 -6.63 16.55
N ASN A 222 -14.57 -7.75 16.50
CA ASN A 222 -15.72 -7.98 17.37
C ASN A 222 -15.28 -8.41 18.78
N PHE A 223 -14.22 -7.83 19.35
CA PHE A 223 -13.94 -8.01 20.77
C PHE A 223 -14.97 -7.21 21.54
N SER A 224 -16.11 -7.84 21.78
CA SER A 224 -16.87 -7.55 22.99
C SER A 224 -15.96 -7.92 24.16
N ASP A 225 -15.20 -6.96 24.66
CA ASP A 225 -14.62 -7.04 26.00
C ASP A 225 -15.82 -7.07 26.97
N ILE A 226 -16.36 -8.27 27.18
CA ILE A 226 -17.02 -8.61 28.44
C ILE A 226 -15.87 -8.81 29.41
N SER A 227 -15.28 -7.72 29.89
CA SER A 227 -14.59 -7.75 31.18
C SER A 227 -15.68 -7.67 32.25
N ILE A 228 -16.16 -8.83 32.68
CA ILE A 228 -16.68 -8.97 34.03
C ILE A 228 -15.44 -9.26 34.87
N ASP A 229 -15.02 -8.26 35.63
CA ASP A 229 -14.44 -8.42 36.97
C ASP A 229 -14.98 -7.27 37.84
#